data_AF-A0A9E5C959-F1
#
_entry.id   AF-A0A9E5C959-F1
#
_cell.length_a   1.000
_cell.length_b   1.000
_cell.length_c   1.000
_cell.angle_alpha   90.00
_cell.angle_beta   90.00
_cell.angle_gamma   90.00
#
_symmetry.space_group_name_H-M   'P 1'
#
loop_
_entity.id
_entity.type
_entity.pdbx_description
1 polymer ?
#
loop_
_entity_poly.entity_id
_entity_poly.type
_entity_poly.pdbx_seq_one_letter_code
_entity_poly.pdbx_strand_id
1 'polypeptide(L)'
;MPRICTVCSHIDRRAIDNALIAGDSFRKVAARFDTSTGALQRHKGDHLPANLAKAHDANEVAHGDDLLDQVRSLQGKALAILTKAEAAGDLRGA
;
A
#
# COMPACT_ATOMS: atom_id res chain seq x y z
N MET A 1 -9.27 -20.21 -29.32
CA MET A 1 -10.33 -19.18 -29.19
C MET A 1 -9.90 -18.22 -28.10
N PRO A 2 -9.74 -16.91 -28.37
CA PRO A 2 -9.26 -15.97 -27.35
C PRO A 2 -10.28 -15.91 -26.19
N ARG A 3 -9.81 -16.19 -24.98
CA ARG A 3 -10.65 -16.10 -23.78
C ARG A 3 -10.94 -14.63 -23.50
N ILE A 4 -12.21 -14.23 -23.59
CA ILE A 4 -12.64 -12.91 -23.15
C ILE A 4 -12.32 -12.77 -21.67
N CYS A 5 -11.65 -11.68 -21.29
CA CYS A 5 -11.40 -11.38 -19.88
C CYS A 5 -12.73 -11.07 -19.19
N THR A 6 -13.13 -11.93 -18.25
CA THR A 6 -14.39 -11.78 -17.50
C THR A 6 -14.40 -10.54 -16.62
N VAL A 7 -13.21 -10.07 -16.19
CA VAL A 7 -13.06 -8.82 -15.42
C VAL A 7 -13.28 -7.59 -16.32
N CYS A 8 -12.82 -7.63 -17.57
CA CYS A 8 -13.08 -6.54 -18.53
C CYS A 8 -14.56 -6.37 -18.86
N SER A 9 -15.33 -7.45 -18.85
CA SER A 9 -16.79 -7.45 -19.06
C SER A 9 -17.61 -7.34 -17.77
N HIS A 10 -16.94 -7.22 -16.61
CA HIS A 10 -17.63 -7.16 -15.32
C HIS A 10 -18.30 -5.79 -15.13
N ILE A 11 -19.51 -5.75 -14.57
CA ILE A 11 -20.24 -4.51 -14.30
C ILE A 11 -19.44 -3.58 -13.37
N ASP A 12 -18.80 -4.17 -12.36
CA ASP A 12 -17.95 -3.48 -11.39
C ASP A 12 -16.47 -3.41 -11.79
N ARG A 13 -16.15 -3.47 -13.09
CA ARG A 13 -14.75 -3.43 -13.58
C ARG A 13 -13.93 -2.33 -12.91
N ARG A 14 -14.46 -1.10 -12.85
CA ARG A 14 -13.77 0.04 -12.23
C ARG A 14 -13.45 -0.18 -10.75
N ALA A 15 -14.36 -0.81 -10.00
CA ALA A 15 -14.13 -1.10 -8.59
C ALA A 15 -13.08 -2.21 -8.41
N ILE A 16 -13.07 -3.21 -9.30
CA ILE A 16 -12.05 -4.25 -9.34
C ILE A 16 -10.68 -3.63 -9.66
N ASP A 17 -10.59 -2.81 -10.71
CA ASP A 17 -9.36 -2.12 -11.11
C ASP A 17 -8.79 -1.32 -9.93
N ASN A 18 -9.63 -0.54 -9.24
CA ASN A 18 -9.22 0.23 -8.07
C ASN A 18 -8.72 -0.65 -6.91
N ALA A 19 -9.37 -1.79 -6.63
CA ALA A 19 -8.93 -2.71 -5.59
C ALA A 19 -7.57 -3.35 -5.94
N LEU A 20 -7.36 -3.68 -7.23
CA LEU A 20 -6.09 -4.24 -7.71
C LEU A 20 -4.94 -3.22 -7.70
N ILE A 21 -5.26 -1.95 -7.93
CA ILE A 21 -4.34 -0.82 -7.81
C ILE A 21 -4.02 -0.58 -6.35
N ALA A 22 -4.99 -0.61 -5.44
CA ALA A 22 -4.78 -0.41 -4.00
C ALA A 22 -3.98 -1.52 -3.30
N GLY A 23 -3.56 -2.56 -4.03
CA GLY A 23 -2.78 -3.67 -3.47
C GLY A 23 -3.61 -4.70 -2.68
N ASP A 24 -4.95 -4.67 -2.78
CA ASP A 24 -5.78 -5.67 -2.12
C ASP A 24 -5.44 -7.09 -2.60
N SER A 25 -5.42 -8.05 -1.68
CA SER A 25 -5.13 -9.44 -2.03
C SER A 25 -6.14 -9.99 -3.06
N PHE A 26 -5.65 -10.71 -4.08
CA PHE A 26 -6.51 -11.29 -5.10
C PHE A 26 -7.63 -12.17 -4.51
N ARG A 27 -7.37 -12.87 -3.40
CA ARG A 27 -8.38 -13.70 -2.72
C ARG A 27 -9.53 -12.85 -2.16
N LYS A 28 -9.24 -11.70 -1.57
CA LYS A 28 -10.25 -10.77 -1.04
C LYS A 28 -11.08 -10.13 -2.17
N VAL A 29 -10.41 -9.70 -3.23
CA VAL A 29 -11.08 -9.12 -4.41
C VAL A 29 -11.94 -10.17 -5.12
N ALA A 30 -11.43 -11.39 -5.27
CA ALA A 30 -12.16 -12.53 -5.82
C ALA A 30 -13.46 -12.81 -5.05
N ALA A 31 -13.38 -12.89 -3.72
CA ALA A 31 -14.54 -13.13 -2.86
C ALA A 31 -15.56 -11.97 -2.90
N ARG A 32 -15.10 -10.72 -3.02
CA ARG A 32 -15.95 -9.53 -3.01
C ARG A 32 -16.76 -9.36 -4.30
N PHE A 33 -16.17 -9.71 -5.44
CA PHE A 33 -16.75 -9.44 -6.76
C PHE A 33 -17.13 -10.73 -7.52
N ASP A 34 -17.16 -11.88 -6.83
CA ASP A 34 -17.44 -13.19 -7.42
C ASP A 34 -16.61 -13.48 -8.69
N THR A 35 -15.30 -13.22 -8.59
CA THR A 35 -14.35 -13.45 -9.68
C THR A 35 -13.31 -14.50 -9.27
N SER A 36 -12.59 -15.07 -10.22
CA SER A 36 -11.47 -15.95 -9.90
C SER A 36 -10.16 -15.17 -9.71
N THR A 37 -9.33 -15.60 -8.77
CA THR A 37 -7.98 -15.06 -8.56
C THR A 37 -7.13 -15.11 -9.83
N GLY A 38 -7.24 -16.19 -10.61
CA GLY A 38 -6.54 -16.31 -11.90
C GLY A 38 -7.07 -15.37 -13.00
N ALA A 39 -8.34 -14.96 -12.95
CA ALA A 39 -8.85 -13.90 -13.83
C ALA A 39 -8.29 -12.53 -13.42
N LEU A 40 -8.24 -12.23 -12.12
CA LEU A 40 -7.67 -10.99 -11.59
C LEU A 40 -6.18 -10.86 -11.90
N GLN A 41 -5.41 -11.95 -11.78
CA GLN A 41 -3.98 -11.94 -12.07
C GLN A 41 -3.69 -11.65 -13.54
N ARG A 42 -4.40 -12.32 -14.46
CA ARG A 42 -4.29 -12.05 -15.92
C ARG A 42 -4.74 -10.64 -16.25
N HIS A 43 -5.85 -10.19 -15.64
CA HIS A 43 -6.36 -8.85 -15.85
C HIS A 43 -5.36 -7.77 -15.41
N LYS A 44 -4.73 -7.94 -14.24
CA LYS A 44 -3.68 -7.04 -13.76
C LYS A 44 -2.47 -6.99 -14.70
N GLY A 45 -2.08 -8.12 -15.28
CA GLY A 45 -0.92 -8.19 -16.20
C GLY A 45 -1.20 -7.68 -17.61
N ASP A 46 -2.38 -7.99 -18.17
CA ASP A 46 -2.66 -7.83 -19.61
C ASP A 46 -3.56 -6.64 -19.93
N HIS A 47 -4.32 -6.14 -18.95
CA HIS A 47 -5.43 -5.20 -19.20
C HIS A 47 -5.47 -3.98 -18.27
N LEU A 48 -4.78 -4.02 -17.13
CA LEU A 48 -4.71 -2.87 -16.24
C LEU A 48 -3.79 -1.80 -16.87
N PRO A 49 -4.27 -0.56 -17.09
CA PRO A 49 -3.46 0.47 -17.72
C PRO A 49 -2.18 0.74 -16.93
N ALA A 50 -1.02 0.65 -17.58
CA ALA A 50 0.29 0.83 -16.94
C ALA A 50 0.44 2.17 -16.20
N ASN A 51 -0.30 3.20 -16.63
CA ASN A 51 -0.30 4.51 -15.98
C ASN A 51 -0.98 4.50 -14.60
N LEU A 52 -1.96 3.61 -14.38
CA LEU A 52 -2.64 3.47 -13.09
C LEU A 52 -1.83 2.63 -12.10
N ALA A 53 -1.07 1.63 -12.58
CA ALA A 53 -0.14 0.88 -11.76
C ALA A 53 0.97 1.79 -11.18
N LYS A 54 1.56 2.66 -12.02
CA LYS A 54 2.59 3.62 -11.61
C LYS A 54 2.10 4.65 -10.57
N ALA A 55 0.82 4.99 -10.59
CA ALA A 55 0.25 5.96 -9.65
C ALA A 55 0.15 5.39 -8.22
N HIS A 56 -0.01 4.07 -8.07
CA HIS A 56 0.05 3.41 -6.76
C HIS A 56 1.48 3.30 -6.26
N ASP A 57 2.42 2.88 -7.11
CA ASP A 57 3.85 2.85 -6.77
C ASP A 57 4.36 4.21 -6.27
N ALA A 58 3.95 5.31 -6.92
CA ALA A 58 4.30 6.67 -6.51
C ALA A 58 3.68 7.07 -5.16
N ASN A 59 2.49 6.57 -4.82
CA ASN A 59 1.81 6.87 -3.56
C ASN A 59 2.38 6.05 -2.40
N GLU A 60 2.79 4.80 -2.63
CA GLU A 60 3.50 3.99 -1.62
C GLU A 60 4.85 4.59 -1.26
N VAL A 61 5.61 5.08 -2.25
CA VAL A 61 6.87 5.79 -2.00
C VAL A 61 6.63 7.07 -1.19
N ALA A 62 5.64 7.88 -1.55
CA ALA A 62 5.30 9.10 -0.81
C ALA A 62 4.88 8.81 0.64
N HIS A 63 4.15 7.72 0.88
CA HIS A 63 3.78 7.31 2.24
C HIS A 63 4.99 6.80 3.05
N GLY A 64 5.91 6.08 2.40
CA GLY A 64 7.16 5.64 3.01
C GLY A 64 8.05 6.80 3.45
N ASP A 65 8.14 7.85 2.63
CA ASP A 65 8.90 9.07 2.95
C ASP A 65 8.30 9.81 4.16
N ASP A 66 6.97 9.96 4.21
CA ASP A 66 6.30 10.57 5.37
C ASP A 66 6.51 9.77 6.66
N LEU A 67 6.44 8.43 6.57
CA LEU A 67 6.67 7.56 7.74
C LEU A 67 8.12 7.66 8.23
N LEU A 68 9.09 7.74 7.31
CA LEU A 68 10.51 7.91 7.63
C LEU A 68 10.77 9.26 8.31
N ASP A 69 10.13 10.32 7.85
CA ASP A 69 10.23 11.65 8.46
C ASP A 69 9.62 11.68 9.87
N GLN A 70 8.49 10.99 10.08
CA GLN A 70 7.91 10.82 11.41
C GLN A 70 8.86 10.08 12.37
N VAL A 71 9.49 8.98 11.92
CA VAL A 71 10.47 8.23 12.74
C VAL A 71 11.67 9.10 13.10
N ARG A 72 12.22 9.85 12.14
CA ARG A 72 13.35 10.78 12.39
C ARG A 72 12.99 11.87 13.39
N SER A 73 11.78 12.44 13.28
CA SER A 73 11.28 13.44 14.22
C SER A 73 11.17 12.89 15.65
N LEU A 74 10.61 11.69 15.80
CA LEU A 74 10.51 11.01 17.09
C LEU A 74 11.88 10.68 17.67
N GLN A 75 12.82 10.20 16.86
CA GLN A 75 14.19 9.93 17.28
C GLN A 75 14.87 11.21 17.81
N GLY A 76 14.73 12.34 17.09
CA GLY A 76 15.27 13.62 17.52
C GLY A 76 14.71 14.09 18.87
N LYS A 77 13.38 13.94 19.07
CA LYS A 77 12.74 14.25 20.35
C LYS A 77 13.22 13.34 21.48
N ALA A 78 13.34 12.04 21.22
CA ALA A 78 13.83 11.07 22.20
C ALA A 78 15.27 11.39 22.64
N LEU A 79 16.15 11.69 21.69
CA LEU A 79 17.53 12.11 21.99
C LEU A 79 17.58 13.42 22.78
N ALA A 80 16.76 14.40 22.43
CA ALA A 80 16.70 15.65 23.17
C ALA A 80 16.21 15.46 24.62
N ILE A 81 15.29 14.52 24.86
CA ILE A 81 14.86 14.14 26.21
C ILE A 81 16.01 13.44 26.95
N LEU A 82 16.68 12.49 26.30
CA LEU A 82 17.83 11.78 26.88
C LEU A 82 18.93 12.76 27.30
N THR A 83 19.34 13.68 26.42
CA THR A 83 20.37 14.68 26.73
C THR A 83 19.95 15.59 27.88
N LYS A 84 18.66 15.96 27.98
CA LYS A 84 18.15 16.74 29.12
C LYS A 84 18.18 15.94 30.43
N ALA A 85 17.84 14.65 30.39
CA ALA A 85 17.90 13.76 31.56
C ALA A 85 19.35 13.53 32.03
N GLU A 86 20.26 13.30 31.07
CA GLU A 86 21.71 13.18 31.32
C GLU A 86 22.28 14.47 31.91
N ALA A 87 21.92 15.63 31.36
CA ALA A 87 22.34 16.93 31.88
C ALA A 87 21.74 17.27 33.25
N ALA A 88 20.53 16.77 33.55
CA ALA A 88 19.89 16.91 34.85
C ALA A 88 20.45 15.94 35.91
N GLY A 89 21.35 15.02 35.53
CA GLY A 89 22.01 14.08 36.45
C GLY A 89 21.10 12.96 36.97
N ASP A 90 19.95 12.72 36.34
CA ASP A 90 18.96 11.77 36.84
C ASP A 90 19.16 10.36 36.24
N LEU A 91 20.23 9.69 36.70
CA LEU A 91 20.50 8.27 36.42
C LEU A 91 19.75 7.34 37.41
N ARG A 92 18.52 7.68 37.85
CA ARG A 92 17.68 6.74 38.61
C ARG A 92 16.20 6.81 38.21
N GLY A 93 15.81 5.87 37.36
CA GLY A 93 14.43 5.49 37.15
C GLY A 93 14.36 4.13 36.48
N ALA A 94 14.53 3.07 37.29
CA ALA A 94 14.26 1.69 36.94
C ALA A 94 12.75 1.42 36.83
#